data_AF-A0A6G2QK79-F1
#
_entry.id   AF-A0A6G2QK79-F1
#
_cell.length_a   1.000
_cell.length_b   1.000
_cell.length_c   1.000
_cell.angle_alpha   90.00
_cell.angle_beta   90.00
_cell.angle_gamma   90.00
#
_symmetry.space_group_name_H-M   'P 1'
#
loop_
_entity.id
_entity.type
_entity.pdbx_description
1 polymer ?
#
loop_
_entity_poly.entity_id
_entity_poly.type
_entity_poly.pdbx_seq_one_letter_code
_entity_poly.pdbx_strand_id
1 'polypeptide(L)'
;AAPPEALPALLDAARGRTDLRPAALRFAGPRALWLARLNPDWRFALRATHGGGTSAPAPDDPDRTRRLWQEGLFAERVALLTALRSRAPAAARALLAATWATERAEDRLMFLDSLRAGLGPDDEPFLEQALADRSRNVRATAAELLSALPDSALAGRMALRAAACVAVDRTRDVPMIVVEAPHECDAGMERDGVVAKAPAGRGERSWWLGQLVEAAPLGCWSRRLGGRTPREIVALPVADGWQGELHAAWCRAAVRQRNAAWSRALLGEPSAPEAGGPGAVSLAERAQLLGTLPAAERAEWVAGFIETHGLSEAFQLLGVCAVPWAAPVGRAVVDALNIARDAGSYPWSFSGVMGLAERCLDPSEAGRLDALLAVPDEPEDASPGAGSYWAEAFQRLVTTLRLRATLLTELAPPAAEPAPAGSVEPTAPGPARR
;
A
#
# COMPACT_ATOMS: atom_id res chain seq x y z
N ALA A 1 -13.10 -24.97 2.43
CA ALA A 1 -13.16 -24.52 3.83
C ALA A 1 -12.23 -25.41 4.65
N ALA A 2 -11.60 -24.88 5.71
CA ALA A 2 -10.69 -25.67 6.55
C ALA A 2 -11.38 -26.94 7.14
N PRO A 3 -10.68 -28.07 7.26
CA PRO A 3 -11.20 -29.24 7.96
C PRO A 3 -11.60 -28.89 9.40
N PRO A 4 -12.76 -29.34 9.90
CA PRO A 4 -13.25 -28.96 11.22
C PRO A 4 -12.26 -29.25 12.38
N GLU A 5 -11.55 -30.36 12.31
CA GLU A 5 -10.54 -30.80 13.28
C GLU A 5 -9.31 -29.88 13.32
N ALA A 6 -9.03 -29.14 12.25
CA ALA A 6 -7.90 -28.20 12.19
C ALA A 6 -8.25 -26.80 12.73
N LEU A 7 -9.52 -26.52 12.99
CA LEU A 7 -9.98 -25.17 13.38
C LEU A 7 -9.39 -24.68 14.71
N PRO A 8 -9.26 -25.49 15.79
CA PRO A 8 -8.62 -25.04 17.02
C PRO A 8 -7.17 -24.60 16.79
N ALA A 9 -6.36 -25.45 16.13
CA ALA A 9 -4.97 -25.15 15.82
C ALA A 9 -4.81 -23.92 14.93
N LEU A 10 -5.71 -23.75 13.95
CA LEU A 10 -5.74 -22.57 13.08
C LEU A 10 -6.08 -21.29 13.85
N LEU A 11 -6.99 -21.34 14.83
CA LEU A 11 -7.33 -20.20 15.69
C LEU A 11 -6.20 -19.86 16.66
N ASP A 12 -5.52 -20.86 17.23
CA ASP A 12 -4.34 -20.63 18.08
C ASP A 12 -3.17 -20.03 17.29
N ALA A 13 -2.94 -20.50 16.07
CA ALA A 13 -1.98 -19.89 15.15
C ALA A 13 -2.33 -18.43 14.85
N ALA A 14 -3.60 -18.14 14.52
CA ALA A 14 -4.08 -16.77 14.24
C ALA A 14 -4.09 -15.85 15.47
N ARG A 15 -4.08 -16.42 16.69
CA ARG A 15 -3.91 -15.66 17.94
C ARG A 15 -2.50 -15.10 18.02
N GLY A 16 -1.49 -15.96 17.88
CA GLY A 16 -0.07 -15.59 17.96
C GLY A 16 0.48 -14.86 16.74
N ARG A 17 -0.15 -15.03 15.56
CA ARG A 17 0.30 -14.48 14.28
C ARG A 17 -0.73 -13.48 13.73
N THR A 18 -0.64 -12.23 14.21
CA THR A 18 -1.49 -11.11 13.78
C THR A 18 -1.42 -10.85 12.27
N ASP A 19 -0.27 -11.11 11.65
CA ASP A 19 -0.01 -10.99 10.22
C ASP A 19 -0.86 -11.95 9.37
N LEU A 20 -1.04 -13.19 9.83
CA LEU A 20 -1.80 -14.22 9.11
C LEU A 20 -3.28 -14.23 9.44
N ARG A 21 -3.67 -13.55 10.52
CA ARG A 21 -5.02 -13.58 11.08
C ARG A 21 -6.13 -13.31 10.06
N PRO A 22 -6.08 -12.29 9.17
CA PRO A 22 -7.16 -12.07 8.21
C PRO A 22 -7.32 -13.23 7.22
N ALA A 23 -6.23 -13.79 6.71
CA ALA A 23 -6.25 -14.91 5.79
C ALA A 23 -6.70 -16.21 6.48
N ALA A 24 -6.20 -16.46 7.69
CA ALA A 24 -6.58 -17.61 8.50
C ALA A 24 -8.08 -17.59 8.80
N LEU A 25 -8.65 -16.46 9.19
CA LEU A 25 -10.08 -16.35 9.49
C LEU A 25 -10.96 -16.51 8.23
N ARG A 26 -10.54 -15.98 7.07
CA ARG A 26 -11.22 -16.24 5.79
C ARG A 26 -11.23 -17.74 5.46
N PHE A 27 -10.10 -18.42 5.65
CA PHE A 27 -9.98 -19.85 5.35
C PHE A 27 -10.78 -20.73 6.35
N ALA A 28 -10.79 -20.33 7.63
CA ALA A 28 -11.48 -21.01 8.72
C ALA A 28 -13.01 -20.93 8.58
N GLY A 29 -13.52 -19.82 8.04
CA GLY A 29 -14.92 -19.64 7.70
C GLY A 29 -15.86 -19.57 8.92
N PRO A 30 -17.19 -19.70 8.69
CA PRO A 30 -18.21 -19.48 9.73
C PRO A 30 -18.10 -20.40 10.94
N ARG A 31 -17.64 -21.65 10.75
CA ARG A 31 -17.50 -22.64 11.83
C ARG A 31 -16.46 -22.21 12.87
N ALA A 32 -15.39 -21.53 12.44
CA ALA A 32 -14.39 -20.99 13.34
C ALA A 32 -14.93 -19.85 14.21
N LEU A 33 -15.87 -19.06 13.68
CA LEU A 33 -16.54 -18.00 14.43
C LEU A 33 -17.51 -18.56 15.46
N TRP A 34 -18.23 -19.63 15.11
CA TRP A 34 -19.03 -20.36 16.09
C TRP A 34 -18.14 -20.89 17.22
N LEU A 35 -17.02 -21.54 16.88
CA LEU A 35 -16.08 -22.08 17.85
C LEU A 35 -15.45 -20.98 18.73
N ALA A 36 -15.12 -19.82 18.16
CA ALA A 36 -14.58 -18.67 18.88
C ALA A 36 -15.54 -18.04 19.89
N ARG A 37 -16.86 -18.31 19.81
CA ARG A 37 -17.83 -17.90 20.84
C ARG A 37 -17.73 -18.77 22.10
N LEU A 38 -17.21 -19.99 21.97
CA LEU A 38 -17.13 -20.97 23.05
C LEU A 38 -15.80 -20.90 23.82
N ASN A 39 -14.79 -20.22 23.28
CA ASN A 39 -13.47 -20.07 23.91
C ASN A 39 -13.06 -18.60 24.02
N PRO A 40 -12.89 -18.04 25.24
CA PRO A 40 -12.47 -16.64 25.46
C PRO A 40 -11.18 -16.25 24.74
N ASP A 41 -10.26 -17.20 24.59
CA ASP A 41 -8.96 -16.98 23.96
C ASP A 41 -9.04 -16.66 22.47
N TRP A 42 -10.13 -17.03 21.81
CA TRP A 42 -10.37 -16.81 20.39
C TRP A 42 -11.28 -15.61 20.09
N ARG A 43 -11.64 -14.79 21.09
CA ARG A 43 -12.49 -13.60 20.91
C ARG A 43 -11.95 -12.60 19.88
N PHE A 44 -10.65 -12.63 19.58
CA PHE A 44 -10.08 -11.82 18.49
C PHE A 44 -10.71 -12.16 17.13
N ALA A 45 -11.09 -13.42 16.90
CA ALA A 45 -11.71 -13.87 15.65
C ALA A 45 -13.06 -13.19 15.44
N LEU A 46 -13.83 -13.04 16.52
CA LEU A 46 -15.10 -12.32 16.51
C LEU A 46 -14.91 -10.84 16.16
N ARG A 47 -13.89 -10.18 16.72
CA ARG A 47 -13.57 -8.76 16.43
C ARG A 47 -13.11 -8.55 15.00
N ALA A 48 -12.26 -9.44 14.48
CA ALA A 48 -11.72 -9.34 13.13
C ALA A 48 -12.78 -9.58 12.02
N THR A 49 -13.86 -10.31 12.31
CA THR A 49 -14.95 -10.53 11.33
C THR A 49 -16.00 -9.43 11.27
N HIS A 50 -15.93 -8.42 12.13
CA HIS A 50 -16.76 -7.21 11.98
C HIS A 50 -16.42 -6.43 10.69
N GLY A 51 -15.40 -6.85 9.92
CA GLY A 51 -15.08 -6.32 8.59
C GLY A 51 -15.05 -7.33 7.45
N GLY A 52 -15.58 -8.56 7.58
CA GLY A 52 -15.45 -9.53 6.48
C GLY A 52 -16.08 -10.91 6.61
N GLY A 53 -17.23 -11.06 7.31
CA GLY A 53 -17.81 -12.37 7.57
C GLY A 53 -19.31 -12.55 7.30
N THR A 54 -20.08 -11.48 7.12
CA THR A 54 -21.42 -11.59 6.52
C THR A 54 -21.22 -11.50 5.02
N SER A 55 -21.59 -12.55 4.29
CA SER A 55 -21.69 -12.48 2.83
C SER A 55 -22.47 -11.22 2.52
N ALA A 56 -21.80 -10.21 1.94
CA ALA A 56 -22.48 -9.04 1.43
C ALA A 56 -23.63 -9.56 0.55
N PRO A 57 -24.83 -8.96 0.64
CA PRO A 57 -25.93 -9.35 -0.25
C PRO A 57 -25.41 -9.39 -1.67
N ALA A 58 -25.81 -10.40 -2.45
CA ALA A 58 -25.64 -10.30 -3.89
C ALA A 58 -26.27 -8.96 -4.33
N PRO A 59 -25.63 -8.21 -5.25
CA PRO A 59 -26.08 -6.88 -5.66
C PRO A 59 -27.51 -6.88 -6.24
N ASP A 60 -28.08 -8.04 -6.51
CA ASP A 60 -29.39 -8.24 -7.09
C ASP A 60 -30.53 -8.32 -6.05
N ASP A 61 -30.25 -8.15 -4.75
CA ASP A 61 -31.28 -8.06 -3.70
C ASP A 61 -31.32 -6.65 -3.06
N PRO A 62 -32.03 -5.70 -3.69
CA PRO A 62 -32.12 -4.31 -3.21
C PRO A 62 -32.85 -4.20 -1.87
N ASP A 63 -33.79 -5.10 -1.57
CA ASP A 63 -34.54 -5.06 -0.32
C ASP A 63 -33.72 -5.57 0.87
N ARG A 64 -32.89 -6.59 0.67
CA ARG A 64 -31.91 -7.01 1.69
C ARG A 64 -30.84 -5.96 1.91
N THR A 65 -30.38 -5.30 0.84
CA THR A 65 -29.44 -4.17 0.94
C THR A 65 -30.04 -3.04 1.78
N ARG A 66 -31.30 -2.64 1.49
CA ARG A 66 -32.01 -1.58 2.23
C ARG A 66 -32.20 -1.95 3.70
N ARG A 67 -32.66 -3.17 4.01
CA ARG A 67 -32.83 -3.67 5.39
C ARG A 67 -31.51 -3.66 6.16
N LEU A 68 -30.44 -4.19 5.57
CA LEU A 68 -29.13 -4.20 6.22
C LEU A 68 -28.60 -2.78 6.45
N TRP A 69 -28.84 -1.85 5.53
CA TRP A 69 -28.45 -0.45 5.74
C TRP A 69 -29.23 0.24 6.87
N GLN A 70 -30.53 -0.03 6.98
CA GLN A 70 -31.41 0.64 7.94
C GLN A 70 -31.36 0.02 9.35
N GLU A 71 -31.29 -1.30 9.43
CA GLU A 71 -31.42 -2.07 10.67
C GLU A 71 -30.08 -2.67 11.13
N GLY A 72 -29.10 -2.75 10.24
CA GLY A 72 -27.82 -3.39 10.51
C GLY A 72 -26.95 -2.62 11.49
N LEU A 73 -26.08 -3.34 12.18
CA LEU A 73 -25.05 -2.76 13.03
C LEU A 73 -24.10 -1.91 12.18
N PHE A 74 -23.46 -0.92 12.80
CA PHE A 74 -22.51 -0.04 12.14
C PHE A 74 -21.43 -0.79 11.33
N ALA A 75 -20.86 -1.86 11.91
CA ALA A 75 -19.89 -2.71 11.24
C ALA A 75 -20.44 -3.41 9.98
N GLU A 76 -21.70 -3.85 10.02
CA GLU A 76 -22.38 -4.47 8.89
C GLU A 76 -22.65 -3.44 7.79
N ARG A 77 -23.00 -2.21 8.16
CA ARG A 77 -23.20 -1.09 7.23
C ARG A 77 -21.89 -0.72 6.52
N VAL A 78 -20.77 -0.65 7.24
CA VAL A 78 -19.44 -0.41 6.64
C VAL A 78 -19.04 -1.55 5.69
N ALA A 79 -19.26 -2.80 6.09
CA ALA A 79 -18.98 -3.96 5.23
C ALA A 79 -19.85 -3.95 3.95
N LEU A 80 -21.14 -3.62 4.07
CA LEU A 80 -22.05 -3.45 2.94
C LEU A 80 -21.55 -2.33 2.02
N LEU A 81 -21.23 -1.16 2.56
CA LEU A 81 -20.76 -0.02 1.78
C LEU A 81 -19.47 -0.37 1.04
N THR A 82 -18.51 -1.03 1.70
CA THR A 82 -17.25 -1.50 1.10
C THR A 82 -17.51 -2.47 -0.06
N ALA A 83 -18.44 -3.42 0.11
CA ALA A 83 -18.81 -4.36 -0.94
C ALA A 83 -19.47 -3.64 -2.13
N LEU A 84 -20.42 -2.73 -1.87
CA LEU A 84 -21.08 -1.94 -2.90
C LEU A 84 -20.09 -1.03 -3.64
N ARG A 85 -19.10 -0.45 -2.95
CA ARG A 85 -18.05 0.36 -3.59
C ARG A 85 -17.26 -0.41 -4.64
N SER A 86 -17.02 -1.70 -4.43
CA SER A 86 -16.27 -2.52 -5.40
C SER A 86 -17.10 -2.91 -6.65
N ARG A 87 -18.45 -2.93 -6.57
CA ARG A 87 -19.33 -3.50 -7.62
C ARG A 87 -20.27 -2.49 -8.25
N ALA A 88 -20.80 -1.56 -7.46
CA ALA A 88 -21.76 -0.53 -7.85
C ALA A 88 -21.46 0.80 -7.10
N PRO A 89 -20.36 1.51 -7.45
CA PRO A 89 -19.93 2.74 -6.79
C PRO A 89 -21.02 3.81 -6.67
N ALA A 90 -21.86 3.94 -7.70
CA ALA A 90 -22.99 4.88 -7.73
C ALA A 90 -24.08 4.52 -6.72
N ALA A 91 -24.40 3.23 -6.58
CA ALA A 91 -25.39 2.77 -5.60
C ALA A 91 -24.89 2.97 -4.16
N ALA A 92 -23.60 2.72 -3.90
CA ALA A 92 -22.96 3.00 -2.62
C ALA A 92 -23.09 4.49 -2.24
N ARG A 93 -22.80 5.39 -3.19
CA ARG A 93 -22.95 6.84 -2.98
C ARG A 93 -24.39 7.26 -2.73
N ALA A 94 -25.34 6.75 -3.53
CA ALA A 94 -26.75 7.07 -3.35
C ALA A 94 -27.26 6.63 -1.98
N LEU A 95 -26.85 5.44 -1.52
CA LEU A 95 -27.19 4.91 -0.20
C LEU A 95 -26.64 5.80 0.93
N LEU A 96 -25.38 6.22 0.82
CA LEU A 96 -24.74 7.10 1.80
C LEU A 96 -25.38 8.49 1.83
N ALA A 97 -25.61 9.09 0.66
CA ALA A 97 -26.23 10.41 0.53
C ALA A 97 -27.64 10.45 1.12
N ALA A 98 -28.41 9.35 0.99
CA ALA A 98 -29.78 9.28 1.48
C ALA A 98 -29.91 9.39 3.02
N THR A 99 -28.91 8.94 3.78
CA THR A 99 -28.97 8.99 5.26
C THR A 99 -27.96 9.96 5.88
N TRP A 100 -27.11 10.61 5.08
CA TRP A 100 -26.00 11.46 5.52
C TRP A 100 -26.39 12.49 6.58
N ALA A 101 -27.52 13.19 6.39
CA ALA A 101 -27.97 14.23 7.32
C ALA A 101 -28.37 13.69 8.71
N THR A 102 -28.74 12.41 8.79
CA THR A 102 -29.19 11.75 10.03
C THR A 102 -28.07 11.01 10.76
N GLU A 103 -26.95 10.74 10.08
CA GLU A 103 -25.83 10.03 10.68
C GLU A 103 -25.07 10.87 11.72
N ARG A 104 -24.46 10.20 12.70
CA ARG A 104 -23.57 10.84 13.68
C ARG A 104 -22.26 11.24 13.02
N ALA A 105 -21.54 12.19 13.62
CA ALA A 105 -20.28 12.68 13.06
C ALA A 105 -19.20 11.59 12.91
N GLU A 106 -19.11 10.68 13.88
CA GLU A 106 -18.18 9.55 13.86
C GLU A 106 -18.52 8.55 12.76
N ASP A 107 -19.80 8.19 12.62
CA ASP A 107 -20.26 7.28 11.58
C ASP A 107 -20.01 7.86 10.18
N ARG A 108 -20.32 9.15 9.99
CA ARG A 108 -20.04 9.88 8.74
C ARG A 108 -18.57 9.83 8.35
N LEU A 109 -17.67 10.03 9.32
CA LEU A 109 -16.22 9.96 9.07
C LEU A 109 -15.81 8.59 8.53
N MET A 110 -16.32 7.52 9.13
CA MET A 110 -15.99 6.15 8.73
C MET A 110 -16.64 5.73 7.40
N PHE A 111 -17.87 6.18 7.13
CA PHE A 111 -18.51 5.95 5.83
C PHE A 111 -17.80 6.72 4.72
N LEU A 112 -17.37 7.96 4.99
CA LEU A 112 -16.58 8.76 4.07
C LEU A 112 -15.23 8.09 3.76
N ASP A 113 -14.55 7.54 4.77
CA ASP A 113 -13.30 6.79 4.60
C ASP A 113 -13.46 5.58 3.67
N SER A 114 -14.65 4.94 3.68
CA SER A 114 -14.97 3.82 2.79
C SER A 114 -14.98 4.21 1.30
N LEU A 115 -15.12 5.50 0.96
CA LEU A 115 -15.07 5.97 -0.43
C LEU A 115 -13.67 5.91 -1.05
N ARG A 116 -12.60 5.81 -0.25
CA ARG A 116 -11.22 5.62 -0.74
C ARG A 116 -11.10 4.45 -1.71
N ALA A 117 -11.84 3.37 -1.44
CA ALA A 117 -11.94 2.25 -2.35
C ALA A 117 -12.78 2.65 -3.58
N GLY A 118 -12.14 2.63 -4.75
CA GLY A 118 -12.79 2.98 -6.02
C GLY A 118 -13.12 4.48 -6.15
N LEU A 119 -12.44 5.35 -5.39
CA LEU A 119 -12.62 6.80 -5.47
C LEU A 119 -12.50 7.29 -6.93
N GLY A 120 -13.48 8.06 -7.39
CA GLY A 120 -13.54 8.56 -8.76
C GLY A 120 -14.22 9.92 -8.88
N PRO A 121 -14.19 10.53 -10.08
CA PRO A 121 -14.70 11.88 -10.31
C PRO A 121 -16.19 12.02 -9.97
N ASP A 122 -16.99 10.97 -10.17
CA ASP A 122 -18.41 11.03 -9.81
C ASP A 122 -18.62 11.21 -8.30
N ASP A 123 -17.64 10.88 -7.45
CA ASP A 123 -17.76 11.08 -6.01
C ASP A 123 -17.66 12.57 -5.61
N GLU A 124 -17.14 13.43 -6.47
CA GLU A 124 -16.88 14.86 -6.20
C GLU A 124 -18.11 15.65 -5.71
N PRO A 125 -19.31 15.58 -6.34
CA PRO A 125 -20.45 16.37 -5.87
C PRO A 125 -20.89 16.04 -4.44
N PHE A 126 -20.72 14.79 -4.01
CA PHE A 126 -21.01 14.38 -2.64
C PHE A 126 -19.93 14.86 -1.67
N LEU A 127 -18.65 14.77 -2.07
CA LEU A 127 -17.52 15.23 -1.25
C LEU A 127 -17.52 16.76 -1.07
N GLU A 128 -17.87 17.52 -2.10
CA GLU A 128 -18.04 18.99 -2.01
C GLU A 128 -19.18 19.38 -1.04
N GLN A 129 -20.25 18.58 -0.94
CA GLN A 129 -21.25 18.76 0.12
C GLN A 129 -20.68 18.44 1.50
N ALA A 130 -19.86 17.39 1.62
CA ALA A 130 -19.21 17.00 2.87
C ALA A 130 -18.15 18.02 3.36
N LEU A 131 -17.61 18.88 2.48
CA LEU A 131 -16.78 20.02 2.90
C LEU A 131 -17.54 21.05 3.74
N ALA A 132 -18.86 21.11 3.64
CA ALA A 132 -19.69 22.00 4.47
C ALA A 132 -20.13 21.34 5.79
N ASP A 133 -19.61 20.16 6.12
CA ASP A 133 -20.03 19.43 7.32
C ASP A 133 -19.67 20.19 8.61
N ARG A 134 -20.53 20.10 9.64
CA ARG A 134 -20.28 20.67 10.96
C ARG A 134 -19.01 20.09 11.64
N SER A 135 -18.69 18.83 11.38
CA SER A 135 -17.54 18.15 11.98
C SER A 135 -16.25 18.48 11.23
N ARG A 136 -15.26 18.99 11.97
CA ARG A 136 -13.92 19.29 11.41
C ARG A 136 -13.27 18.05 10.79
N ASN A 137 -13.38 16.89 11.41
CA ASN A 137 -12.76 15.66 10.90
C ASN A 137 -13.42 15.19 9.60
N VAL A 138 -14.75 15.33 9.48
CA VAL A 138 -15.48 14.99 8.26
C VAL A 138 -15.05 15.93 7.11
N ARG A 139 -14.96 17.25 7.37
CA ARG A 139 -14.45 18.21 6.38
C ARG A 139 -13.02 17.89 5.94
N ALA A 140 -12.14 17.58 6.89
CA ALA A 140 -10.75 17.25 6.60
C ALA A 140 -10.63 16.00 5.72
N THR A 141 -11.37 14.93 6.03
CA THR A 141 -11.38 13.72 5.20
C THR A 141 -12.01 13.99 3.82
N ALA A 142 -13.06 14.81 3.72
CA ALA A 142 -13.63 15.19 2.43
C ALA A 142 -12.62 15.96 1.56
N ALA A 143 -11.91 16.94 2.14
CA ALA A 143 -10.86 17.69 1.47
C ALA A 143 -9.70 16.79 1.03
N GLU A 144 -9.32 15.82 1.86
CA GLU A 144 -8.28 14.84 1.55
C GLU A 144 -8.68 13.96 0.35
N LEU A 145 -9.92 13.46 0.31
CA LEU A 145 -10.44 12.66 -0.81
C LEU A 145 -10.54 13.49 -2.09
N LEU A 146 -11.02 14.74 -2.02
CA LEU A 146 -11.03 15.64 -3.17
C LEU A 146 -9.62 15.94 -3.68
N SER A 147 -8.65 16.12 -2.79
CA SER A 147 -7.24 16.32 -3.16
C SER A 147 -6.60 15.08 -3.80
N ALA A 148 -7.20 13.90 -3.64
CA ALA A 148 -6.80 12.68 -4.34
C ALA A 148 -7.38 12.59 -5.77
N LEU A 149 -8.32 13.46 -6.13
CA LEU A 149 -8.89 13.62 -7.47
C LEU A 149 -8.26 14.86 -8.14
N PRO A 150 -7.25 14.69 -9.02
CA PRO A 150 -6.49 15.81 -9.59
C PRO A 150 -7.33 16.84 -10.36
N ASP A 151 -8.46 16.39 -10.92
CA ASP A 151 -9.37 17.23 -11.71
C ASP A 151 -10.50 17.85 -10.89
N SER A 152 -10.56 17.59 -9.57
CA SER A 152 -11.60 18.16 -8.72
C SER A 152 -11.46 19.68 -8.58
N ALA A 153 -12.59 20.34 -8.35
CA ALA A 153 -12.64 21.78 -8.14
C ALA A 153 -11.77 22.21 -6.94
N LEU A 154 -11.77 21.45 -5.84
CA LEU A 154 -10.89 21.71 -4.70
C LEU A 154 -9.41 21.62 -5.11
N ALA A 155 -9.02 20.56 -5.83
CA ALA A 155 -7.64 20.41 -6.24
C ALA A 155 -7.20 21.55 -7.19
N GLY A 156 -8.09 22.03 -8.07
CA GLY A 156 -7.88 23.23 -8.87
C GLY A 156 -7.67 24.50 -8.04
N ARG A 157 -8.48 24.71 -6.99
CA ARG A 157 -8.29 25.83 -6.04
C ARG A 157 -6.97 25.72 -5.28
N MET A 158 -6.55 24.52 -4.87
CA MET A 158 -5.25 24.26 -4.23
C MET A 158 -4.09 24.52 -5.20
N ALA A 159 -4.22 24.12 -6.47
CA ALA A 159 -3.22 24.41 -7.50
C ALA A 159 -2.97 25.91 -7.65
N LEU A 160 -4.05 26.71 -7.70
CA LEU A 160 -3.96 28.17 -7.82
C LEU A 160 -3.21 28.79 -6.63
N ARG A 161 -3.57 28.40 -5.40
CA ARG A 161 -2.93 28.89 -4.18
C ARG A 161 -1.46 28.46 -4.09
N ALA A 162 -1.16 27.19 -4.37
CA ALA A 162 0.20 26.67 -4.35
C ALA A 162 1.09 27.31 -5.44
N ALA A 163 0.54 27.57 -6.63
CA ALA A 163 1.24 28.25 -7.72
C ALA A 163 1.56 29.72 -7.40
N ALA A 164 0.75 30.39 -6.58
CA ALA A 164 1.06 31.73 -6.08
C ALA A 164 2.27 31.73 -5.14
N CYS A 165 2.44 30.64 -4.37
CA CYS A 165 3.53 30.52 -3.39
C CYS A 165 4.85 30.05 -3.98
N VAL A 166 4.84 29.19 -5.01
CA VAL A 166 6.05 28.51 -5.50
C VAL A 166 6.34 28.93 -6.94
N ALA A 167 7.51 29.48 -7.19
CA ALA A 167 7.94 29.98 -8.50
C ALA A 167 9.36 29.52 -8.84
N VAL A 168 9.73 29.63 -10.12
CA VAL A 168 11.13 29.52 -10.55
C VAL A 168 11.69 30.93 -10.69
N ASP A 169 12.77 31.21 -9.97
CA ASP A 169 13.61 32.38 -10.25
C ASP A 169 14.49 32.06 -11.47
N ARG A 170 14.28 32.82 -12.54
CA ARG A 170 15.02 32.70 -13.81
C ARG A 170 16.05 33.81 -13.99
N THR A 171 16.18 34.71 -13.02
CA THR A 171 17.11 35.84 -13.09
C THR A 171 18.54 35.42 -12.72
N ARG A 172 18.69 34.26 -12.09
CA ARG A 172 19.98 33.65 -11.75
C ARG A 172 20.50 32.74 -12.86
N ASP A 173 21.82 32.58 -12.92
CA ASP A 173 22.49 31.68 -13.87
C ASP A 173 22.01 30.22 -13.73
N VAL A 174 21.76 29.77 -12.50
CA VAL A 174 21.15 28.48 -12.22
C VAL A 174 19.70 28.71 -11.79
N PRO A 175 18.70 28.18 -12.52
CA PRO A 175 17.30 28.32 -12.13
C PRO A 175 17.07 27.61 -10.79
N MET A 176 16.33 28.28 -9.91
CA MET A 176 16.04 27.75 -8.58
C MET A 176 14.59 28.01 -8.19
N ILE A 177 14.06 27.20 -7.27
CA ILE A 177 12.73 27.39 -6.72
C ILE A 177 12.79 28.45 -5.63
N VAL A 178 11.94 29.46 -5.75
CA VAL A 178 11.70 30.46 -4.71
C VAL A 178 10.29 30.30 -4.16
N VAL A 179 10.15 30.55 -2.86
CA VAL A 179 8.91 30.32 -2.12
C VAL A 179 8.51 31.58 -1.39
N GLU A 180 7.32 32.08 -1.71
CA GLU A 180 6.60 33.07 -0.89
C GLU A 180 5.45 32.35 -0.18
N ALA A 181 5.70 31.93 1.06
CA ALA A 181 4.69 31.21 1.83
C ALA A 181 3.49 32.13 2.18
N PRO A 182 2.27 31.58 2.36
CA PRO A 182 1.10 32.38 2.70
C PRO A 182 1.32 33.24 3.95
N HIS A 183 0.81 34.48 3.95
CA HIS A 183 0.87 35.36 5.13
C HIS A 183 -0.23 35.09 6.14
N GLU A 184 -1.34 34.51 5.71
CA GLU A 184 -2.48 34.14 6.53
C GLU A 184 -3.16 32.87 5.99
N CYS A 185 -3.97 32.23 6.82
CA CYS A 185 -4.92 31.20 6.41
C CYS A 185 -6.31 31.83 6.36
N ASP A 186 -6.80 32.13 5.16
CA ASP A 186 -8.11 32.75 4.98
C ASP A 186 -9.28 31.76 5.18
N ALA A 187 -10.51 32.28 5.28
CA ALA A 187 -11.71 31.46 5.48
C ALA A 187 -11.98 30.48 4.31
N GLY A 188 -11.52 30.81 3.10
CA GLY A 188 -11.62 29.92 1.94
C GLY A 188 -10.64 28.75 2.03
N MET A 189 -9.43 28.98 2.55
CA MET A 189 -8.46 27.94 2.86
C MET A 189 -9.01 27.00 3.94
N GLU A 190 -9.57 27.53 5.02
CA GLU A 190 -10.19 26.72 6.07
C GLU A 190 -11.38 25.89 5.57
N ARG A 191 -12.22 26.48 4.70
CA ARG A 191 -13.31 25.75 4.03
C ARG A 191 -12.78 24.59 3.18
N ASP A 192 -11.68 24.80 2.47
CA ASP A 192 -11.03 23.79 1.63
C ASP A 192 -10.16 22.79 2.44
N GLY A 193 -10.29 22.79 3.77
CA GLY A 193 -9.66 21.80 4.64
C GLY A 193 -8.25 22.15 5.12
N VAL A 194 -7.74 23.35 4.81
CA VAL A 194 -6.47 23.83 5.37
C VAL A 194 -6.66 24.11 6.86
N VAL A 195 -5.84 23.48 7.68
CA VAL A 195 -5.85 23.71 9.12
C VAL A 195 -5.08 24.99 9.42
N ALA A 196 -5.74 25.98 10.01
CA ALA A 196 -5.13 27.25 10.40
C ALA A 196 -4.06 27.08 11.50
N LYS A 197 -4.38 26.39 12.59
CA LYS A 197 -3.46 26.25 13.73
C LYS A 197 -2.36 25.21 13.47
N ALA A 198 -1.11 25.65 13.41
CA ALA A 198 0.04 24.76 13.28
C ALA A 198 0.27 23.89 14.54
N PRO A 199 0.82 22.67 14.39
CA PRO A 199 1.31 21.89 15.50
C PRO A 199 2.44 22.60 16.27
N ALA A 200 2.63 22.24 17.54
CA ALA A 200 3.71 22.80 18.35
C ALA A 200 5.09 22.57 17.70
N GLY A 201 5.94 23.59 17.68
CA GLY A 201 7.27 23.53 17.08
C GLY A 201 7.32 23.72 15.56
N ARG A 202 6.18 23.94 14.89
CA ARG A 202 6.12 24.21 13.44
C ARG A 202 5.67 25.64 13.17
N GLY A 203 6.39 26.34 12.29
CA GLY A 203 6.01 27.68 11.85
C GLY A 203 4.73 27.67 11.02
N GLU A 204 3.82 28.62 11.28
CA GLU A 204 2.49 28.67 10.63
C GLU A 204 2.57 28.80 9.10
N ARG A 205 3.47 29.65 8.60
CA ARG A 205 3.68 29.84 7.15
C ARG A 205 4.11 28.55 6.45
N SER A 206 5.03 27.80 7.06
CA SER A 206 5.48 26.48 6.58
C SER A 206 4.35 25.46 6.63
N TRP A 207 3.56 25.48 7.70
CA TRP A 207 2.40 24.60 7.87
C TRP A 207 1.32 24.82 6.81
N TRP A 208 0.99 26.07 6.49
CA TRP A 208 0.01 26.37 5.44
C TRP A 208 0.55 26.05 4.05
N LEU A 209 1.80 26.42 3.76
CA LEU A 209 2.45 26.08 2.49
C LEU A 209 2.44 24.57 2.24
N GLY A 210 2.87 23.78 3.24
CA GLY A 210 2.93 22.34 3.14
C GLY A 210 1.58 21.72 2.78
N GLN A 211 0.50 22.18 3.42
CA GLN A 211 -0.87 21.72 3.13
C GLN A 211 -1.33 22.10 1.71
N LEU A 212 -1.05 23.32 1.26
CA LEU A 212 -1.41 23.77 -0.10
C LEU A 212 -0.68 22.98 -1.18
N VAL A 213 0.63 22.78 -1.02
CA VAL A 213 1.46 22.00 -1.97
C VAL A 213 1.04 20.53 -1.99
N GLU A 214 0.74 19.97 -0.82
CA GLU A 214 0.30 18.59 -0.65
C GLU A 214 -1.09 18.32 -1.28
N ALA A 215 -1.98 19.31 -1.23
CA ALA A 215 -3.34 19.22 -1.78
C ALA A 215 -3.41 19.57 -3.27
N ALA A 216 -2.35 20.15 -3.84
CA ALA A 216 -2.30 20.51 -5.25
C ALA A 216 -2.08 19.29 -6.18
N PRO A 217 -2.77 19.21 -7.33
CA PRO A 217 -2.49 18.26 -8.40
C PRO A 217 -1.02 18.31 -8.81
N LEU A 218 -0.34 17.16 -8.79
CA LEU A 218 1.07 17.10 -9.14
C LEU A 218 1.36 17.51 -10.60
N GLY A 219 0.36 17.37 -11.48
CA GLY A 219 0.45 17.78 -12.88
C GLY A 219 0.60 19.30 -13.07
N CYS A 220 0.23 20.13 -12.09
CA CYS A 220 0.33 21.60 -12.22
C CYS A 220 1.78 22.09 -12.21
N TRP A 221 2.66 21.36 -11.53
CA TRP A 221 4.05 21.77 -11.28
C TRP A 221 4.90 21.82 -12.53
N SER A 222 4.70 20.90 -13.48
CA SER A 222 5.45 20.92 -14.75
C SER A 222 5.24 22.26 -15.47
N ARG A 223 3.97 22.66 -15.65
CA ARG A 223 3.64 23.97 -16.26
C ARG A 223 4.18 25.12 -15.41
N ARG A 224 3.94 25.09 -14.09
CA ARG A 224 4.32 26.18 -13.18
C ARG A 224 5.82 26.42 -13.14
N LEU A 225 6.60 25.34 -13.24
CA LEU A 225 8.05 25.34 -13.11
C LEU A 225 8.74 25.17 -14.46
N GLY A 226 8.14 25.67 -15.54
CA GLY A 226 8.81 25.89 -16.84
C GLY A 226 8.86 24.68 -17.77
N GLY A 227 7.85 23.81 -17.73
CA GLY A 227 7.75 22.62 -18.60
C GLY A 227 8.63 21.45 -18.17
N ARG A 228 9.22 21.51 -16.98
CA ARG A 228 10.13 20.49 -16.45
C ARG A 228 9.40 19.19 -16.12
N THR A 229 10.12 18.09 -16.25
CA THR A 229 9.72 16.76 -15.76
C THR A 229 9.81 16.70 -14.24
N PRO A 230 9.15 15.72 -13.58
CA PRO A 230 9.26 15.55 -12.12
C PRO A 230 10.71 15.43 -11.63
N ARG A 231 11.56 14.68 -12.35
CA ARG A 231 12.99 14.50 -12.00
C ARG A 231 13.75 15.82 -12.04
N GLU A 232 13.53 16.62 -13.08
CA GLU A 232 14.14 17.94 -13.21
C GLU A 232 13.64 18.91 -12.14
N ILE A 233 12.36 18.83 -11.74
CA ILE A 233 11.79 19.67 -10.68
C ILE A 233 12.42 19.34 -9.33
N VAL A 234 12.47 18.06 -8.97
CA VAL A 234 13.04 17.60 -7.68
C VAL A 234 14.54 17.90 -7.59
N ALA A 235 15.24 17.97 -8.72
CA ALA A 235 16.66 18.34 -8.78
C ALA A 235 16.93 19.86 -8.70
N LEU A 236 15.91 20.72 -8.79
CA LEU A 236 16.12 22.16 -8.68
C LEU A 236 16.52 22.53 -7.25
N PRO A 237 17.55 23.38 -7.06
CA PRO A 237 17.83 23.94 -5.75
C PRO A 237 16.63 24.79 -5.28
N VAL A 238 16.36 24.76 -3.98
CA VAL A 238 15.27 25.52 -3.36
C VAL A 238 15.86 26.56 -2.40
N ALA A 239 15.42 27.82 -2.54
CA ALA A 239 15.88 28.92 -1.71
C ALA A 239 15.46 28.77 -0.24
N ASP A 240 16.16 29.49 0.63
CA ASP A 240 15.74 29.80 2.01
C ASP A 240 15.36 28.59 2.88
N GLY A 241 15.91 27.42 2.59
CA GLY A 241 15.69 26.19 3.36
C GLY A 241 14.33 25.51 3.13
N TRP A 242 13.58 25.89 2.09
CA TRP A 242 12.24 25.33 1.81
C TRP A 242 12.23 23.93 1.20
N GLN A 243 13.40 23.39 0.81
CA GLN A 243 13.51 22.10 0.10
C GLN A 243 12.80 20.96 0.83
N GLY A 244 13.08 20.81 2.14
CA GLY A 244 12.49 19.73 2.94
C GLY A 244 10.96 19.81 3.01
N GLU A 245 10.40 21.02 3.15
CA GLU A 245 8.94 21.21 3.20
C GLU A 245 8.28 20.87 1.86
N LEU A 246 8.85 21.35 0.74
CA LEU A 246 8.33 21.06 -0.59
C LEU A 246 8.41 19.57 -0.92
N HIS A 247 9.57 18.94 -0.67
CA HIS A 247 9.76 17.52 -0.96
C HIS A 247 8.84 16.65 -0.10
N ALA A 248 8.67 16.96 1.18
CA ALA A 248 7.75 16.24 2.05
C ALA A 248 6.29 16.39 1.58
N ALA A 249 5.87 17.59 1.18
CA ALA A 249 4.54 17.84 0.64
C ALA A 249 4.31 17.10 -0.70
N TRP A 250 5.28 17.11 -1.61
CA TRP A 250 5.22 16.36 -2.87
C TRP A 250 5.22 14.85 -2.65
N CYS A 251 5.94 14.33 -1.64
CA CYS A 251 5.88 12.91 -1.28
C CYS A 251 4.45 12.51 -0.89
N ARG A 252 3.81 13.26 0.01
CA ARG A 252 2.43 12.99 0.44
C ARG A 252 1.44 13.14 -0.72
N ALA A 253 1.61 14.15 -1.58
CA ALA A 253 0.81 14.31 -2.80
C ALA A 253 0.98 13.13 -3.77
N ALA A 254 2.21 12.63 -3.96
CA ALA A 254 2.50 11.51 -4.86
C ALA A 254 1.87 10.20 -4.38
N VAL A 255 1.91 9.94 -3.07
CA VAL A 255 1.21 8.81 -2.45
C VAL A 255 -0.30 8.95 -2.60
N ARG A 256 -0.85 10.12 -2.27
CA ARG A 256 -2.30 10.39 -2.32
C ARG A 256 -2.86 10.23 -3.73
N GLN A 257 -2.19 10.80 -4.73
CA GLN A 257 -2.60 10.78 -6.14
C GLN A 257 -2.10 9.52 -6.87
N ARG A 258 -1.40 8.61 -6.17
CA ARG A 258 -0.76 7.39 -6.73
C ARG A 258 0.07 7.68 -7.99
N ASN A 259 0.85 8.76 -7.96
CA ASN A 259 1.59 9.24 -9.13
C ASN A 259 3.00 8.62 -9.20
N ALA A 260 3.14 7.54 -9.98
CA ALA A 260 4.40 6.82 -10.11
C ALA A 260 5.55 7.68 -10.67
N ALA A 261 5.28 8.65 -11.56
CA ALA A 261 6.34 9.49 -12.14
C ALA A 261 6.98 10.41 -11.09
N TRP A 262 6.16 11.00 -10.21
CA TRP A 262 6.64 11.79 -9.09
C TRP A 262 7.29 10.93 -8.01
N SER A 263 6.73 9.76 -7.71
CA SER A 263 7.34 8.84 -6.75
C SER A 263 8.74 8.39 -7.17
N ARG A 264 8.98 8.10 -8.47
CA ARG A 264 10.34 7.85 -8.98
C ARG A 264 11.28 9.01 -8.75
N ALA A 265 10.85 10.22 -9.12
CA ALA A 265 11.67 11.42 -9.00
C ALA A 265 12.06 11.70 -7.54
N LEU A 266 11.12 11.52 -6.61
CA LEU A 266 11.32 11.76 -5.18
C LEU A 266 12.11 10.63 -4.49
N LEU A 267 11.96 9.38 -4.94
CA LEU A 267 12.75 8.25 -4.44
C LEU A 267 14.22 8.36 -4.86
N GLY A 268 14.47 8.83 -6.08
CA GLY A 268 15.81 8.90 -6.65
C GLY A 268 16.43 7.52 -6.91
N GLU A 269 17.74 7.50 -7.09
CA GLU A 269 18.49 6.24 -7.25
C GLU A 269 18.63 5.53 -5.89
N PRO A 270 18.48 4.19 -5.83
CA PRO A 270 18.61 3.43 -4.58
C PRO A 270 19.96 3.60 -3.89
N SER A 271 21.01 3.91 -4.64
CA SER A 271 22.39 4.06 -4.16
C SER A 271 22.77 5.48 -3.76
N ALA A 272 21.85 6.44 -3.88
CA ALA A 272 22.14 7.82 -3.53
C ALA A 272 22.50 7.93 -2.03
N PRO A 273 23.52 8.71 -1.63
CA PRO A 273 23.91 8.84 -0.23
C PRO A 273 22.80 9.43 0.66
N GLU A 274 21.91 10.25 0.08
CA GLU A 274 20.71 10.77 0.73
C GLU A 274 19.59 9.72 0.91
N ALA A 275 19.77 8.50 0.39
CA ALA A 275 18.82 7.41 0.55
C ALA A 275 18.84 6.84 1.99
N GLY A 276 20.00 6.86 2.67
CA GLY A 276 20.18 6.32 4.03
C GLY A 276 20.67 7.33 5.09
N GLY A 277 20.91 8.60 4.74
CA GLY A 277 21.53 9.59 5.64
C GLY A 277 20.54 10.44 6.49
N PRO A 278 21.02 11.16 7.53
CA PRO A 278 20.21 12.12 8.29
C PRO A 278 19.68 13.24 7.39
N GLY A 279 18.35 13.36 7.24
CA GLY A 279 17.69 14.29 6.30
C GLY A 279 17.04 13.59 5.09
N ALA A 280 17.30 12.29 4.93
CA ALA A 280 16.56 11.38 4.06
C ALA A 280 15.05 11.40 4.35
N VAL A 281 14.24 11.23 3.30
CA VAL A 281 12.84 10.80 3.43
C VAL A 281 12.79 9.58 4.35
N SER A 282 11.87 9.58 5.32
CA SER A 282 11.78 8.49 6.29
C SER A 282 11.54 7.15 5.58
N LEU A 283 11.99 6.03 6.17
CA LEU A 283 11.81 4.71 5.57
C LEU A 283 10.32 4.38 5.33
N ALA A 284 9.45 4.85 6.23
CA ALA A 284 8.01 4.72 6.09
C ALA A 284 7.45 5.48 4.87
N GLU A 285 7.89 6.72 4.64
CA GLU A 285 7.50 7.50 3.46
C GLU A 285 8.05 6.86 2.17
N ARG A 286 9.27 6.32 2.18
CA ARG A 286 9.82 5.57 1.04
C ARG A 286 8.96 4.34 0.72
N ALA A 287 8.57 3.58 1.74
CA ALA A 287 7.68 2.43 1.57
C ALA A 287 6.35 2.84 0.93
N GLN A 288 5.77 3.97 1.34
CA GLN A 288 4.54 4.51 0.74
C GLN A 288 4.74 4.92 -0.73
N LEU A 289 5.84 5.61 -1.07
CA LEU A 289 6.16 5.99 -2.44
C LEU A 289 6.37 4.76 -3.34
N LEU A 290 7.13 3.77 -2.88
CA LEU A 290 7.34 2.51 -3.58
C LEU A 290 6.03 1.77 -3.84
N GLY A 291 5.07 1.86 -2.92
CA GLY A 291 3.73 1.31 -3.06
C GLY A 291 2.94 1.86 -4.27
N THR A 292 3.33 3.02 -4.81
CA THR A 292 2.73 3.60 -6.02
C THR A 292 3.34 3.08 -7.33
N LEU A 293 4.54 2.47 -7.26
CA LEU A 293 5.24 1.97 -8.44
C LEU A 293 4.70 0.61 -8.89
N PRO A 294 4.87 0.24 -10.17
CA PRO A 294 4.67 -1.13 -10.63
C PRO A 294 5.51 -2.12 -9.81
N ALA A 295 4.99 -3.34 -9.61
CA ALA A 295 5.62 -4.33 -8.75
C ALA A 295 7.06 -4.69 -9.15
N ALA A 296 7.33 -4.82 -10.45
CA ALA A 296 8.68 -5.11 -10.96
C ALA A 296 9.64 -3.95 -10.68
N GLU A 297 9.23 -2.72 -10.94
CA GLU A 297 10.05 -1.53 -10.72
C GLU A 297 10.38 -1.33 -9.23
N ARG A 298 9.38 -1.51 -8.35
CA ARG A 298 9.58 -1.51 -6.91
C ARG A 298 10.58 -2.59 -6.47
N ALA A 299 10.51 -3.78 -7.05
CA ALA A 299 11.41 -4.87 -6.71
C ALA A 299 12.86 -4.54 -7.07
N GLU A 300 13.12 -3.98 -8.25
CA GLU A 300 14.46 -3.52 -8.66
C GLU A 300 14.99 -2.44 -7.72
N TRP A 301 14.16 -1.44 -7.38
CA TRP A 301 14.58 -0.37 -6.49
C TRP A 301 14.95 -0.89 -5.10
N VAL A 302 14.13 -1.76 -4.51
CA VAL A 302 14.39 -2.34 -3.18
C VAL A 302 15.62 -3.25 -3.19
N ALA A 303 15.83 -4.02 -4.26
CA ALA A 303 17.03 -4.85 -4.42
C ALA A 303 18.29 -3.99 -4.42
N GLY A 304 18.35 -2.94 -5.25
CA GLY A 304 19.49 -2.02 -5.29
C GLY A 304 19.71 -1.27 -3.96
N PHE A 305 18.63 -0.98 -3.22
CA PHE A 305 18.74 -0.38 -1.89
C PHE A 305 19.39 -1.35 -0.89
N ILE A 306 18.97 -2.62 -0.89
CA ILE A 306 19.57 -3.68 -0.04
C ILE A 306 21.05 -3.86 -0.37
N GLU A 307 21.40 -3.91 -1.65
CA GLU A 307 22.79 -4.06 -2.10
C GLU A 307 23.69 -2.90 -1.63
N THR A 308 23.15 -1.69 -1.58
CA THR A 308 23.94 -0.50 -1.19
C THR A 308 23.97 -0.26 0.31
N HIS A 309 22.83 -0.39 1.00
CA HIS A 309 22.65 0.02 2.40
C HIS A 309 22.59 -1.15 3.38
N GLY A 310 22.49 -2.38 2.86
CA GLY A 310 22.36 -3.59 3.65
C GLY A 310 20.92 -3.92 4.05
N LEU A 311 20.76 -5.15 4.51
CA LEU A 311 19.45 -5.76 4.77
C LEU A 311 18.73 -5.17 5.98
N SER A 312 19.49 -4.74 7.00
CA SER A 312 18.94 -4.17 8.24
C SER A 312 18.14 -2.88 7.98
N GLU A 313 18.59 -2.06 7.03
CA GLU A 313 17.95 -0.79 6.67
C GLU A 313 16.72 -0.98 5.77
N ALA A 314 16.56 -2.15 5.15
CA ALA A 314 15.52 -2.41 4.16
C ALA A 314 14.26 -3.09 4.72
N PHE A 315 14.22 -3.44 6.01
CA PHE A 315 13.17 -4.30 6.58
C PHE A 315 11.74 -3.80 6.31
N GLN A 316 11.47 -2.50 6.45
CA GLN A 316 10.14 -1.94 6.19
C GLN A 316 9.79 -1.94 4.68
N LEU A 317 10.79 -1.80 3.80
CA LEU A 317 10.62 -1.77 2.35
C LEU A 317 10.26 -3.15 1.79
N LEU A 318 10.76 -4.22 2.41
CA LEU A 318 10.37 -5.59 2.09
C LEU A 318 8.86 -5.83 2.29
N GLY A 319 8.24 -5.11 3.23
CA GLY A 319 6.81 -5.21 3.53
C GLY A 319 5.88 -4.68 2.43
N VAL A 320 6.39 -3.85 1.51
CA VAL A 320 5.60 -3.33 0.37
C VAL A 320 5.86 -4.09 -0.93
N CYS A 321 6.82 -5.01 -0.95
CA CYS A 321 7.11 -5.83 -2.12
C CYS A 321 5.96 -6.82 -2.39
N ALA A 322 5.71 -7.11 -3.67
CA ALA A 322 4.74 -8.14 -4.04
C ALA A 322 5.19 -9.51 -3.49
N VAL A 323 4.24 -10.37 -3.16
CA VAL A 323 4.49 -11.75 -2.71
C VAL A 323 3.92 -12.75 -3.72
N PRO A 324 4.70 -13.77 -4.14
CA PRO A 324 6.10 -13.99 -3.81
C PRO A 324 7.01 -12.85 -4.30
N TRP A 325 8.13 -12.62 -3.60
CA TRP A 325 9.12 -11.61 -3.95
C TRP A 325 9.66 -11.91 -5.35
N ALA A 326 9.66 -10.88 -6.19
CA ALA A 326 10.27 -10.98 -7.50
C ALA A 326 11.77 -11.28 -7.36
N ALA A 327 12.33 -11.93 -8.40
CA ALA A 327 13.67 -12.47 -8.38
C ALA A 327 14.78 -11.47 -7.95
N PRO A 328 14.76 -10.17 -8.31
CA PRO A 328 15.74 -9.19 -7.81
C PRO A 328 15.76 -9.07 -6.28
N VAL A 329 14.60 -8.90 -5.65
CA VAL A 329 14.49 -8.79 -4.18
C VAL A 329 14.89 -10.11 -3.53
N GLY A 330 14.43 -11.24 -4.08
CA GLY A 330 14.77 -12.55 -3.55
C GLY A 330 16.28 -12.80 -3.54
N ARG A 331 16.96 -12.48 -4.64
CA ARG A 331 18.43 -12.56 -4.74
C ARG A 331 19.11 -11.61 -3.75
N ALA A 332 18.77 -10.33 -3.75
CA ALA A 332 19.41 -9.35 -2.87
C ALA A 332 19.29 -9.72 -1.38
N VAL A 333 18.14 -10.26 -0.95
CA VAL A 333 17.96 -10.75 0.43
C VAL A 333 18.84 -11.97 0.70
N VAL A 334 18.83 -12.97 -0.18
CA VAL A 334 19.65 -14.18 -0.01
C VAL A 334 21.14 -13.87 -0.03
N ASP A 335 21.58 -13.01 -0.94
CA ASP A 335 22.97 -12.60 -1.07
C ASP A 335 23.41 -11.84 0.18
N ALA A 336 22.58 -10.92 0.71
CA ALA A 336 22.88 -10.22 1.95
C ALA A 336 22.94 -11.16 3.17
N LEU A 337 22.07 -12.18 3.25
CA LEU A 337 22.13 -13.21 4.29
C LEU A 337 23.40 -14.07 4.17
N ASN A 338 23.80 -14.42 2.94
CA ASN A 338 25.02 -15.18 2.71
C ASN A 338 26.27 -14.35 3.05
N ILE A 339 26.30 -13.05 2.70
CA ILE A 339 27.38 -12.14 3.11
C ILE A 339 27.47 -12.07 4.64
N ALA A 340 26.34 -11.97 5.35
CA ALA A 340 26.33 -11.97 6.81
C ALA A 340 26.82 -13.30 7.41
N ARG A 341 26.49 -14.44 6.76
CA ARG A 341 27.01 -15.76 7.12
C ARG A 341 28.52 -15.82 6.96
N ASP A 342 29.03 -15.42 5.79
CA ASP A 342 30.45 -15.49 5.46
C ASP A 342 31.28 -14.50 6.33
N ALA A 343 30.66 -13.41 6.79
CA ALA A 343 31.24 -12.48 7.76
C ALA A 343 31.24 -12.99 9.22
N GLY A 344 30.75 -14.21 9.48
CA GLY A 344 30.75 -14.81 10.82
C GLY A 344 29.75 -14.20 11.81
N SER A 345 28.75 -13.46 11.32
CA SER A 345 27.65 -12.94 12.16
C SER A 345 26.76 -14.08 12.64
N TYR A 346 25.94 -13.86 13.66
CA TYR A 346 24.93 -14.86 14.05
C TYR A 346 23.58 -14.68 13.34
N PRO A 347 22.88 -15.78 12.98
CA PRO A 347 21.62 -15.71 12.22
C PRO A 347 20.44 -15.10 12.99
N TRP A 348 20.44 -15.11 14.32
CA TRP A 348 19.32 -14.52 15.10
C TRP A 348 19.20 -13.01 14.92
N SER A 349 20.30 -12.32 14.63
CA SER A 349 20.32 -10.89 14.25
C SER A 349 19.47 -10.63 13.00
N PHE A 350 19.25 -11.66 12.18
CA PHE A 350 18.46 -11.62 10.95
C PHE A 350 17.15 -12.40 11.05
N SER A 351 16.76 -12.85 12.25
CA SER A 351 15.57 -13.72 12.46
C SER A 351 14.28 -13.15 11.87
N GLY A 352 14.08 -11.82 11.98
CA GLY A 352 12.92 -11.13 11.39
C GLY A 352 12.91 -11.24 9.86
N VAL A 353 14.06 -11.07 9.21
CA VAL A 353 14.17 -11.15 7.75
C VAL A 353 14.10 -12.60 7.28
N MET A 354 14.72 -13.54 8.00
CA MET A 354 14.61 -14.97 7.73
C MET A 354 13.13 -15.42 7.74
N GLY A 355 12.36 -14.99 8.74
CA GLY A 355 10.92 -15.27 8.78
C GLY A 355 10.11 -14.59 7.67
N LEU A 356 10.58 -13.46 7.12
CA LEU A 356 10.03 -12.90 5.88
C LEU A 356 10.41 -13.74 4.67
N ALA A 357 11.68 -14.10 4.49
CA ALA A 357 12.15 -14.91 3.37
C ALA A 357 11.42 -16.26 3.29
N GLU A 358 11.21 -16.95 4.42
CA GLU A 358 10.44 -18.19 4.50
C GLU A 358 9.02 -18.06 3.92
N ARG A 359 8.37 -16.89 4.10
CA ARG A 359 6.99 -16.63 3.66
C ARG A 359 6.90 -15.98 2.28
N CYS A 360 7.88 -15.16 1.93
CA CYS A 360 7.82 -14.23 0.82
C CYS A 360 8.69 -14.65 -0.35
N LEU A 361 9.79 -15.39 -0.14
CA LEU A 361 10.63 -15.85 -1.26
C LEU A 361 9.82 -16.77 -2.18
N ASP A 362 10.13 -16.73 -3.48
CA ASP A 362 9.53 -17.64 -4.44
C ASP A 362 9.95 -19.10 -4.13
N PRO A 363 9.00 -20.04 -4.00
CA PRO A 363 9.33 -21.44 -3.75
C PRO A 363 10.25 -22.07 -4.81
N SER A 364 10.30 -21.55 -6.04
CA SER A 364 11.21 -22.04 -7.09
C SER A 364 12.69 -21.85 -6.74
N GLU A 365 13.02 -20.92 -5.84
CA GLU A 365 14.40 -20.63 -5.45
C GLU A 365 15.01 -21.71 -4.54
N ALA A 366 14.21 -22.66 -4.03
CA ALA A 366 14.68 -23.67 -3.08
C ALA A 366 15.93 -24.43 -3.55
N GLY A 367 15.98 -24.82 -4.83
CA GLY A 367 17.13 -25.55 -5.39
C GLY A 367 18.40 -24.70 -5.50
N ARG A 368 18.27 -23.39 -5.71
CA ARG A 368 19.42 -22.46 -5.77
C ARG A 368 20.08 -22.29 -4.40
N LEU A 369 19.31 -22.46 -3.33
CA LEU A 369 19.78 -22.30 -1.95
C LEU A 369 20.45 -23.57 -1.38
N ASP A 370 20.44 -24.70 -2.09
CA ASP A 370 21.05 -25.95 -1.59
C ASP A 370 22.54 -25.80 -1.29
N ALA A 371 23.26 -24.94 -2.02
CA ALA A 371 24.66 -24.63 -1.76
C ALA A 371 24.88 -23.93 -0.39
N LEU A 372 23.85 -23.30 0.16
CA LEU A 372 23.93 -22.56 1.43
C LEU A 372 23.70 -23.44 2.66
N LEU A 373 23.38 -24.73 2.46
CA LEU A 373 23.14 -25.71 3.53
C LEU A 373 24.43 -26.24 4.16
N ALA A 374 25.56 -26.10 3.47
CA ALA A 374 26.86 -26.48 4.01
C ALA A 374 27.28 -25.56 5.16
N VAL A 375 27.94 -26.14 6.17
CA VAL A 375 28.59 -25.36 7.23
C VAL A 375 29.79 -24.63 6.58
N PRO A 376 29.85 -23.29 6.65
CA PRO A 376 30.99 -22.55 6.12
C PRO A 376 32.24 -22.81 6.98
N ASP A 377 33.42 -22.66 6.37
CA ASP A 377 34.68 -22.62 7.14
C ASP A 377 34.61 -21.46 8.16
N GLU A 378 35.10 -21.67 9.39
CA GLU A 378 35.05 -20.65 10.45
C GLU A 378 36.23 -19.66 10.30
N PRO A 379 35.99 -18.36 10.01
CA PRO A 379 37.05 -17.36 10.06
C PRO A 379 37.61 -17.17 11.48
N GLU A 380 38.86 -16.71 11.58
CA GLU A 380 39.56 -16.50 12.86
C GLU A 380 38.85 -15.49 13.77
N ASP A 381 38.14 -14.52 13.19
CA ASP A 381 37.33 -13.50 13.89
C ASP A 381 35.84 -13.88 14.02
N ALA A 382 35.45 -15.10 13.63
CA ALA A 382 34.05 -15.52 13.65
C ALA A 382 33.53 -15.77 15.07
N SER A 383 32.22 -15.63 15.22
CA SER A 383 31.59 -16.10 16.45
C SER A 383 31.58 -17.64 16.50
N PRO A 384 32.02 -18.27 17.61
CA PRO A 384 32.13 -19.73 17.69
C PRO A 384 30.81 -20.46 17.40
N GLY A 385 30.81 -21.40 16.45
CA GLY A 385 29.62 -22.17 16.10
C GLY A 385 28.56 -21.42 15.28
N ALA A 386 28.83 -20.18 14.86
CA ALA A 386 27.90 -19.43 14.00
C ALA A 386 27.60 -20.16 12.67
N GLY A 387 28.60 -20.84 12.11
CA GLY A 387 28.46 -21.59 10.85
C GLY A 387 27.40 -22.70 10.92
N SER A 388 27.34 -23.45 12.02
CA SER A 388 26.33 -24.51 12.18
C SER A 388 24.92 -23.94 12.34
N TYR A 389 24.77 -22.85 13.11
CA TYR A 389 23.48 -22.16 13.22
C TYR A 389 22.99 -21.58 11.89
N TRP A 390 23.89 -21.09 11.04
CA TRP A 390 23.53 -20.64 9.70
C TRP A 390 23.09 -21.79 8.80
N ALA A 391 23.80 -22.92 8.82
CA ALA A 391 23.42 -24.12 8.08
C ALA A 391 22.00 -24.59 8.50
N GLU A 392 21.71 -24.63 9.80
CA GLU A 392 20.37 -24.94 10.33
C GLU A 392 19.30 -23.93 9.87
N ALA A 393 19.63 -22.63 9.88
CA ALA A 393 18.72 -21.58 9.47
C ALA A 393 18.37 -21.68 7.97
N PHE A 394 19.36 -21.90 7.10
CA PHE A 394 19.14 -22.13 5.68
C PHE A 394 18.42 -23.46 5.41
N GLN A 395 18.69 -24.51 6.18
CA GLN A 395 17.97 -25.78 6.10
C GLN A 395 16.48 -25.59 6.38
N ARG A 396 16.12 -24.83 7.42
CA ARG A 396 14.73 -24.50 7.73
C ARG A 396 14.06 -23.70 6.61
N LEU A 397 14.77 -22.71 6.07
CA LEU A 397 14.29 -21.91 4.93
C LEU A 397 14.00 -22.79 3.71
N VAL A 398 14.97 -23.59 3.26
CA VAL A 398 14.82 -24.47 2.09
C VAL A 398 13.71 -25.49 2.29
N THR A 399 13.62 -26.09 3.47
CA THR A 399 12.54 -27.03 3.82
C THR A 399 11.17 -26.36 3.70
N THR A 400 11.04 -25.12 4.17
CA THR A 400 9.79 -24.35 4.08
C THR A 400 9.44 -24.02 2.64
N LEU A 401 10.41 -23.64 1.81
CA LEU A 401 10.19 -23.35 0.39
C LEU A 401 9.75 -24.60 -0.38
N ARG A 402 10.37 -25.74 -0.14
CA ARG A 402 9.97 -27.02 -0.74
C ARG A 402 8.55 -27.40 -0.35
N LEU A 403 8.19 -27.27 0.93
CA LEU A 403 6.82 -27.52 1.38
C LEU A 403 5.82 -26.58 0.70
N ARG A 404 6.14 -25.28 0.60
CA ARG A 404 5.30 -24.31 -0.11
C ARG A 404 5.14 -24.65 -1.60
N ALA A 405 6.21 -25.10 -2.26
CA ALA A 405 6.17 -25.54 -3.66
C ALA A 405 5.24 -26.77 -3.83
N THR A 406 5.33 -27.75 -2.94
CA THR A 406 4.41 -28.90 -2.91
C THR A 406 2.97 -28.43 -2.74
N LEU A 407 2.69 -27.56 -1.77
CA LEU A 407 1.34 -27.04 -1.53
C LEU A 407 0.77 -26.30 -2.74
N LEU A 408 1.56 -25.46 -3.41
CA LEU A 408 1.12 -24.75 -4.61
C LEU A 408 0.82 -25.72 -5.76
N THR A 409 1.60 -26.78 -5.90
CA THR A 409 1.39 -27.82 -6.93
C THR A 409 0.08 -28.56 -6.68
N GLU A 410 -0.19 -28.97 -5.44
CA GLU A 410 -1.42 -29.68 -5.05
C GLU A 410 -2.68 -28.80 -5.12
N LEU A 411 -2.53 -27.49 -4.92
CA LEU A 411 -3.64 -26.52 -4.94
C LEU A 411 -3.88 -25.91 -6.33
N ALA A 412 -3.02 -26.18 -7.31
CA ALA A 412 -3.24 -25.75 -8.68
C ALA A 412 -4.47 -26.48 -9.25
N PRO A 413 -5.42 -25.79 -9.88
CA PRO A 413 -6.52 -26.47 -10.56
C PRO A 413 -5.94 -27.43 -11.62
N PRO A 414 -6.52 -28.62 -11.81
CA PRO A 414 -6.07 -29.54 -12.85
C PRO A 414 -6.07 -28.79 -14.18
N ALA A 415 -4.97 -28.93 -14.93
CA ALA A 415 -4.87 -28.35 -16.27
C ALA A 415 -6.12 -28.74 -17.06
N ALA A 416 -6.80 -27.77 -17.65
CA ALA A 416 -7.95 -28.05 -18.51
C ALA A 416 -7.51 -29.04 -19.58
N GLU A 417 -8.14 -30.22 -19.61
CA GLU A 417 -7.90 -31.20 -20.66
C GLU A 417 -8.04 -30.49 -22.01
N PRO A 418 -7.08 -30.65 -22.94
CA PRO A 418 -7.25 -30.11 -24.28
C PRO A 418 -8.53 -30.71 -24.85
N ALA A 419 -9.45 -29.83 -25.26
CA ALA A 419 -10.72 -30.23 -25.85
C ALA A 419 -10.44 -31.27 -26.95
N PRO A 420 -11.15 -32.41 -26.97
CA PRO A 420 -10.93 -33.42 -27.99
C PRO A 420 -11.06 -32.76 -29.36
N ALA A 421 -10.02 -32.90 -30.18
CA ALA A 421 -9.99 -32.38 -31.54
C ALA A 421 -11.28 -32.80 -32.22
N GLY A 422 -12.13 -31.81 -32.52
CA GLY A 422 -13.41 -32.04 -33.17
C GLY A 422 -13.18 -32.88 -34.42
N SER A 423 -13.78 -34.05 -34.43
CA SER A 423 -13.90 -34.90 -35.61
C SER A 423 -14.38 -34.06 -36.78
N VAL A 424 -13.49 -33.85 -37.75
CA VAL A 424 -13.80 -33.24 -39.03
C VAL A 424 -14.83 -34.13 -39.70
N GLU A 425 -16.09 -33.67 -39.75
CA GLU A 425 -17.10 -34.26 -40.62
C GLU A 425 -16.62 -34.19 -42.08
N PRO A 426 -16.64 -35.30 -42.84
CA PRO A 426 -16.27 -35.27 -44.24
C PRO A 426 -17.33 -34.46 -45.01
N THR A 427 -16.87 -33.37 -45.61
CA THR A 427 -17.68 -32.49 -46.45
C THR A 427 -18.17 -33.28 -47.68
N ALA A 428 -19.49 -33.39 -47.84
CA ALA A 428 -20.09 -34.03 -49.00
C ALA A 428 -19.76 -33.26 -50.30
N PRO A 429 -19.46 -33.93 -51.43
CA PRO A 429 -19.16 -33.26 -52.68
C PRO A 429 -20.45 -32.68 -53.29
N GLY A 430 -20.48 -31.36 -53.48
CA GLY A 430 -21.54 -30.66 -54.19
C GLY A 430 -21.55 -30.97 -55.70
N PRO A 431 -22.70 -30.82 -56.39
CA PRO A 431 -22.90 -31.36 -57.72
C PRO A 431 -22.20 -30.51 -58.80
N ALA A 432 -21.57 -31.20 -59.75
CA ALA A 432 -21.02 -30.59 -60.96
C ALA A 432 -22.14 -29.98 -61.80
N ARG A 433 -22.04 -28.67 -62.08
CA ARG A 433 -22.87 -28.00 -63.11
C ARG A 433 -22.24 -28.22 -64.48
N ARG A 434 -23.06 -28.67 -65.43
CA ARG A 434 -22.97 -28.23 -66.84
C ARG A 434 -23.88 -27.03 -67.01
#